data_AF-A0A2G3K3T2-F1
#
_entry.id   AF-A0A2G3K3T2-F1
#
_cell.length_a   1.000
_cell.length_b   1.000
_cell.length_c   1.000
_cell.angle_alpha   90.00
_cell.angle_beta   90.00
_cell.angle_gamma   90.00
#
_symmetry.space_group_name_H-M   'P 1'
#
loop_
_entity.id
_entity.type
_entity.pdbx_description
1 polymer ?
#
loop_
_entity_poly.entity_id
_entity_poly.type
_entity_poly.pdbx_seq_one_letter_code
_entity_poly.pdbx_strand_id
1 'polypeptide(L)' 'MPIKEVAVSLGVAEGTVRSAVKSADAGGLKALAPKPTGRSLGQQRCLSANQELHIQRLICKNRPEQLKL' A
#
# COMPACT_ATOMS: atom_id res chain seq x y z
N MET A 1 23.33 15.22 17.96
CA MET A 1 23.89 15.48 16.63
C MET A 1 23.11 16.58 15.94
N PRO A 2 23.76 17.52 15.25
CA PRO A 2 23.08 18.49 14.41
C PRO A 2 22.39 17.81 13.22
N ILE A 3 21.22 18.32 12.84
CA ILE A 3 20.37 17.78 11.75
C ILE A 3 21.15 17.66 10.44
N LYS A 4 22.07 18.60 10.18
CA LYS A 4 22.92 18.64 9.00
C LYS A 4 23.84 17.42 8.88
N GLU A 5 24.46 16.99 9.98
CA GLU A 5 25.35 15.81 9.98
C GLU A 5 24.56 14.52 9.73
N VAL A 6 23.36 14.42 10.30
CA VAL A 6 22.46 13.29 10.08
C VAL A 6 22.01 13.23 8.62
N ALA A 7 21.66 14.38 8.04
CA ALA A 7 21.25 14.47 6.63
C ALA A 7 22.37 14.04 5.67
N VAL A 8 23.59 14.51 5.91
CA VAL A 8 24.77 14.12 5.12
C VAL A 8 25.07 12.62 5.26
N SER A 9 25.04 12.09 6.49
CA SER A 9 25.34 10.68 6.75
C SER A 9 24.32 9.72 6.12
N LEU A 10 23.06 10.13 6.05
CA LEU A 10 21.97 9.34 5.47
C LEU A 10 21.75 9.62 3.97
N GLY A 11 22.46 10.59 3.39
CA GLY A 11 22.28 10.98 1.99
C GLY A 11 20.89 11.54 1.65
N VAL A 12 20.25 12.21 2.61
CA VAL A 12 18.90 12.78 2.46
C VAL A 12 18.93 14.30 2.65
N ALA A 13 17.87 14.98 2.19
CA ALA A 13 17.72 16.41 2.44
C ALA A 13 17.51 16.71 3.94
N GLU A 14 18.01 17.84 4.44
CA GLU A 14 17.81 18.28 5.83
C GLU A 14 16.32 18.40 6.19
N GLY A 15 15.47 18.75 5.23
CA GLY A 15 14.02 18.81 5.40
C GLY A 15 13.39 17.45 5.75
N THR A 16 13.92 16.36 5.19
CA THR A 16 13.48 15.00 5.50
C THR A 16 13.81 14.63 6.95
N VAL A 17 15.02 14.96 7.40
CA VAL A 17 15.44 14.75 8.80
C VAL A 17 14.61 15.59 9.76
N ARG A 18 14.38 16.87 9.45
CA ARG A 18 13.50 17.75 10.25
C ARG A 18 12.09 17.18 10.38
N SER A 19 11.51 16.72 9.27
CA SER A 19 10.17 16.14 9.28
C SER A 19 10.13 14.85 10.10
N ALA A 20 11.14 13.99 9.97
CA ALA A 20 11.24 12.76 10.74
C ALA A 20 11.34 13.04 12.26
N VAL A 21 12.20 13.98 12.67
CA VAL A 21 12.33 14.40 14.08
C VAL A 21 11.01 14.94 14.59
N LYS A 22 10.36 15.86 13.86
CA LYS A 22 9.05 16.40 14.24
C LYS A 22 7.98 15.31 14.39
N SER A 23 7.95 14.34 13.49
CA SER A 23 7.02 13.20 13.58
C SER A 23 7.32 12.30 14.78
N ALA A 24 8.60 12.05 15.07
CA ALA A 24 9.04 11.27 16.22
C ALA A 24 8.73 11.97 17.55
N ASP A 25 8.88 13.30 17.63
CA ASP A 25 8.54 14.08 18.83
C ASP A 25 7.02 14.04 19.11
N ALA A 26 6.19 14.05 18.06
CA ALA A 26 4.74 14.08 18.18
C ALA A 26 4.11 12.70 18.48
N GLY A 27 4.66 11.61 17.94
CA GLY A 27 4.04 10.27 18.03
C GLY A 27 5.00 9.14 18.36
N GLY A 28 6.20 9.47 18.84
CA GLY A 28 7.26 8.51 19.16
C GLY A 28 7.73 7.72 17.94
N LEU A 29 8.41 6.60 18.20
CA LEU A 29 8.92 5.72 17.15
C LEU A 29 7.82 5.14 16.24
N LYS A 30 6.58 5.02 16.75
CA LYS A 30 5.44 4.53 15.95
C LYS A 30 5.07 5.47 14.81
N ALA A 31 5.30 6.78 14.96
CA ALA A 31 5.04 7.76 13.90
C ALA A 31 6.03 7.69 12.74
N LEU A 32 7.22 7.12 12.97
CA LEU A 32 8.21 6.83 11.92
C LEU A 32 7.92 5.53 11.18
N ALA A 33 6.99 4.71 11.66
CA ALA A 33 6.65 3.46 10.98
C ALA A 33 6.14 3.76 9.57
N PRO A 34 6.61 3.01 8.55
CA PRO A 34 6.10 3.17 7.19
C PRO A 34 4.59 2.95 7.19
N LYS A 35 3.87 3.83 6.49
CA LYS A 35 2.43 3.65 6.29
C LYS A 35 2.20 2.31 5.58
N PRO A 36 1.13 1.56 5.91
CA PRO A 36 0.80 0.34 5.19
C PRO A 36 0.71 0.64 3.70
N THR A 37 1.61 0.03 2.95
CA THR A 37 1.68 0.13 1.50
C THR A 37 0.84 -0.98 0.87
N GLY A 38 0.25 -0.70 -0.29
CA GLY A 38 -0.62 -1.65 -0.99
C GLY A 38 -2.10 -1.32 -0.84
N ARG A 39 -2.92 -2.11 -1.53
CA ARG A 39 -4.38 -1.97 -1.48
C ARG A 39 -4.91 -2.67 -0.23
N SER A 40 -5.90 -2.06 0.42
CA SER A 40 -6.62 -2.72 1.52
C SER A 40 -7.14 -4.09 1.08
N LEU A 41 -7.25 -5.03 2.01
CA LEU A 41 -7.96 -6.28 1.75
C LEU A 41 -9.38 -5.95 1.24
N GLY A 42 -9.74 -6.49 0.08
CA GLY A 42 -11.02 -6.21 -0.59
C GLY A 42 -11.04 -5.01 -1.55
N GLN A 43 -10.02 -4.14 -1.56
CA GLN A 43 -9.92 -3.05 -2.55
C GLN A 43 -9.36 -3.58 -3.88
N GLN A 44 -10.18 -3.51 -4.93
CA GLN A 44 -9.82 -3.83 -6.32
C GLN A 44 -9.36 -5.27 -6.59
N ARG A 45 -9.68 -6.23 -5.71
CA ARG A 45 -9.44 -7.68 -5.90
C ARG A 45 -10.69 -8.55 -5.70
N CYS A 46 -11.86 -7.93 -5.68
CA CYS A 46 -13.13 -8.65 -5.58
C CYS A 46 -14.03 -8.19 -6.72
N LEU A 47 -14.55 -9.17 -7.46
CA LEU A 47 -15.64 -8.95 -8.39
C LEU A 47 -16.84 -8.45 -7.58
N SER A 48 -17.66 -7.57 -8.16
CA SER A 48 -18.95 -7.27 -7.53
C SER A 48 -19.83 -8.52 -7.50
N ALA A 49 -20.82 -8.59 -6.60
CA ALA A 49 -21.73 -9.73 -6.54
C ALA A 49 -22.36 -10.08 -7.91
N ASN A 50 -22.65 -9.06 -8.73
CA ASN A 50 -23.15 -9.25 -10.09
C ASN A 50 -22.10 -9.84 -11.04
N GLN A 51 -20.85 -9.41 -10.93
CA GLN A 51 -19.74 -9.95 -11.72
C GLN A 51 -19.42 -11.40 -11.31
N GLU A 52 -19.44 -11.71 -10.01
CA GLU A 52 -19.28 -13.07 -9.50
C GLU A 52 -20.36 -14.00 -10.05
N LEU A 53 -21.63 -13.59 -9.96
CA LEU A 53 -22.77 -14.36 -10.46
C LEU A 53 -22.66 -14.58 -11.98
N HIS A 54 -22.24 -13.55 -12.73
CA HIS A 54 -22.01 -13.67 -14.16
C HIS A 54 -20.93 -14.72 -14.48
N ILE A 55 -19.79 -14.69 -13.79
CA ILE A 55 -18.71 -15.65 -13.98
C ILE A 55 -19.12 -17.05 -13.56
N GLN A 56 -19.83 -17.22 -12.43
CA GLN A 56 -20.35 -18.51 -11.99
C GLN A 56 -21.28 -19.13 -13.04
N ARG A 57 -22.18 -18.34 -13.63
CA ARG A 57 -23.04 -18.80 -14.73
C ARG A 57 -22.24 -19.20 -15.96
N LEU A 58 -21.18 -18.46 -16.30
CA LEU A 58 -20.31 -18.79 -17.42
C LEU A 58 -19.58 -20.12 -17.18
N ILE A 59 -19.02 -20.32 -15.99
CA ILE A 59 -18.33 -21.56 -15.60
C ILE A 59 -19.29 -22.76 -15.65
N CYS A 60 -20.51 -22.63 -15.15
CA CYS A 60 -21.48 -23.73 -15.17
C CYS A 60 -22.01 -24.06 -16.57
N LYS A 61 -22.06 -23.08 -17.48
CA LYS A 61 -22.65 -23.25 -18.81
C LYS A 61 -21.64 -23.66 -19.87
N ASN A 62 -20.38 -23.26 -19.74
CA ASN A 62 -19.36 -23.45 -20.75
C ASN A 62 -18.24 -24.32 -20.22
N ARG A 63 -17.66 -25.15 -21.09
CA ARG A 63 -16.40 -25.83 -20.74
C ARG A 63 -15.29 -24.78 -20.62
N PRO A 64 -14.32 -24.97 -19.71
CA PRO A 64 -13.28 -23.98 -19.46
C PRO A 64 -12.52 -23.55 -20.72
N GLU A 65 -12.30 -24.46 -21.66
CA GLU A 65 -11.62 -24.18 -22.95
C GLU A 65 -12.42 -23.28 -23.90
N GLN A 66 -13.73 -23.14 -23.67
CA GLN A 66 -14.62 -22.27 -24.44
C GLN A 66 -14.70 -20.85 -23.86
N LEU A 67 -14.15 -20.64 -22.65
CA LEU A 67 -14.08 -19.33 -22.03
C LEU A 67 -12.85 -18.60 -22.59
N LYS A 68 -13.07 -17.56 -23.40
CA LYS A 68 -12.04 -16.61 -23.84
C LYS A 68 -11.72 -15.61 -22.72
N LEU A 69 -11.26 -16.11 -21.59
CA LEU A 69 -10.81 -15.32 -20.45
C LEU A 69 -9.37 -14.83 -20.68
#